data_AF-A0A937PNH6-F1
#
_entry.id   AF-A0A937PNH6-F1
#
_cell.length_a   1.000
_cell.length_b   1.000
_cell.length_c   1.000
_cell.angle_alpha   90.00
_cell.angle_beta   90.00
_cell.angle_gamma   90.00
#
_symmetry.space_group_name_H-M   'P 1'
#
loop_
_entity.id
_entity.type
_entity.pdbx_description
1 polymer ?
#
loop_
_entity_poly.entity_id
_entity_poly.type
_entity_poly.pdbx_seq_one_letter_code
_entity_poly.pdbx_strand_id
1 'polypeptide(L)'
;MSASTKRNSARHHRGWLGPIMLAILAASTGAAWWVSQAYGTTAQRGTDIIRKIRNETLRAYWKPEPVTTAYLITNRKGRSAGWEISTRKGTPYGYAGSTWSRGADALYLEKWQVRADASRSKYEARALLDADYSPITINLAEDQVTVQIGGQRTGILASAQAPSNYIPEGVLAVVVRLAARLDRKLAFKMIFNENAIRGGRVQFISVTMTPQPPASVVMHLGQHTKIYRLDAQGRIVRIEHPGTGIVYRTVSVKELIERFPEIRRLLAGST
;
A
#
# COMPACT_ATOMS: atom_id res chain seq x y z
N MET A 1 -57.54 46.68 -43.22
CA MET A 1 -57.32 45.79 -42.06
C MET A 1 -56.74 44.48 -42.56
N SER A 2 -55.42 44.31 -42.48
CA SER A 2 -54.73 43.06 -42.83
C SER A 2 -53.97 42.63 -41.59
N ALA A 3 -54.44 41.57 -40.94
CA ALA A 3 -53.84 41.02 -39.75
C ALA A 3 -53.69 39.52 -39.91
N SER A 4 -52.59 39.01 -39.36
CA SER A 4 -52.38 37.63 -38.97
C SER A 4 -52.03 36.64 -40.08
N THR A 5 -50.73 36.44 -40.31
CA THR A 5 -50.16 35.08 -40.37
C THR A 5 -48.71 35.05 -39.90
N LYS A 6 -48.52 34.98 -38.57
CA LYS A 6 -47.26 34.50 -37.95
C LYS A 6 -47.64 33.72 -36.71
N ARG A 7 -47.79 32.40 -36.83
CA ARG A 7 -47.73 31.49 -35.68
C ARG A 7 -47.49 30.06 -36.17
N ASN A 8 -46.62 29.39 -35.42
CA ASN A 8 -46.42 27.93 -35.32
C ASN A 8 -45.26 27.32 -36.11
N SER A 9 -44.02 27.71 -35.80
CA SER A 9 -42.83 26.88 -36.05
C SER A 9 -42.27 26.17 -34.80
N ALA A 10 -42.96 26.19 -33.66
CA ALA A 10 -42.41 25.74 -32.38
C ALA A 10 -42.93 24.38 -31.86
N ARG A 11 -43.46 23.49 -32.72
CA ARG A 11 -44.05 22.20 -32.27
C ARG A 11 -43.32 20.91 -32.71
N HIS A 12 -42.30 20.97 -33.56
CA HIS A 12 -41.64 19.74 -34.07
C HIS A 12 -40.35 19.30 -33.35
N HIS A 13 -39.82 20.05 -32.38
CA HIS A 13 -38.56 19.67 -31.71
C HIS A 13 -38.70 18.77 -30.46
N ARG A 14 -39.91 18.40 -30.03
CA ARG A 14 -40.11 17.60 -28.80
C ARG A 14 -40.02 16.07 -28.98
N GLY A 15 -40.16 15.54 -30.18
CA GLY A 15 -40.16 14.09 -30.43
C GLY A 15 -38.76 13.44 -30.41
N TRP A 16 -37.70 14.22 -30.59
CA TRP A 16 -36.34 13.70 -30.77
C TRP A 16 -35.53 13.65 -29.47
N LEU A 17 -35.96 14.37 -28.43
CA LEU A 17 -35.27 14.41 -27.14
C LEU A 17 -35.36 13.08 -26.38
N GLY A 18 -36.50 12.38 -26.46
CA GLY A 18 -36.70 11.09 -25.79
C GLY A 18 -35.67 10.02 -26.21
N PRO A 19 -35.51 9.73 -27.52
CA PRO A 19 -34.51 8.80 -28.02
C PRO A 19 -33.07 9.19 -27.64
N ILE A 20 -32.73 10.48 -27.66
CA ILE A 20 -31.39 10.96 -27.30
C ILE A 20 -31.12 10.73 -25.81
N MET A 21 -32.07 11.07 -24.93
CA MET A 21 -31.91 10.81 -23.49
C MET A 21 -31.78 9.32 -23.19
N LEU A 22 -32.51 8.47 -23.92
CA LEU A 22 -32.44 7.01 -23.76
C LEU A 22 -31.09 6.46 -24.24
N ALA A 23 -30.56 6.98 -25.36
CA ALA A 23 -29.23 6.65 -25.85
C ALA A 23 -28.12 7.09 -24.88
N ILE A 24 -28.23 8.30 -24.30
CA ILE A 24 -27.30 8.79 -23.27
C ILE A 24 -27.36 7.91 -22.02
N LEU A 25 -28.55 7.51 -21.57
CA LEU A 25 -28.72 6.64 -20.41
C LEU A 25 -28.11 5.25 -20.66
N ALA A 26 -28.36 4.65 -21.83
CA ALA A 26 -27.80 3.36 -22.22
C ALA A 26 -26.27 3.42 -22.30
N ALA A 27 -25.72 4.49 -22.91
CA ALA A 27 -24.27 4.70 -22.98
C ALA A 27 -23.65 4.89 -21.58
N SER A 28 -24.31 5.65 -20.70
CA SER A 28 -23.83 5.88 -19.32
C SER A 28 -23.86 4.60 -18.48
N THR A 29 -24.92 3.81 -18.62
CA THR A 29 -25.06 2.52 -17.93
C THR A 29 -24.05 1.50 -18.44
N GLY A 30 -23.85 1.44 -19.77
CA GLY A 30 -22.84 0.59 -20.40
C GLY A 30 -21.42 0.97 -19.96
N ALA A 31 -21.10 2.27 -19.93
CA ALA A 31 -19.83 2.77 -19.44
C ALA A 31 -19.62 2.43 -17.96
N ALA A 32 -20.62 2.62 -17.10
CA ALA A 32 -20.55 2.28 -15.69
C ALA A 32 -20.34 0.77 -15.46
N TRP A 33 -21.05 -0.08 -16.22
CA TRP A 33 -20.89 -1.53 -16.16
C TRP A 33 -19.49 -1.97 -16.59
N TRP A 34 -18.97 -1.43 -17.69
CA TRP A 34 -17.62 -1.72 -18.18
C TRP A 34 -16.54 -1.29 -17.18
N VAL A 35 -16.71 -0.11 -16.57
CA VAL A 35 -15.82 0.39 -15.51
C VAL A 35 -15.87 -0.54 -14.29
N SER A 36 -17.06 -0.95 -13.85
CA SER A 36 -17.24 -1.88 -12.73
C SER A 36 -16.55 -3.24 -12.98
N GLN A 37 -16.71 -3.79 -14.18
CA GLN A 37 -16.03 -5.02 -14.62
C GLN A 37 -14.50 -4.87 -14.59
N ALA A 38 -13.97 -3.76 -15.12
CA ALA A 38 -12.53 -3.49 -15.12
C ALA A 38 -11.96 -3.36 -13.69
N TYR A 39 -12.70 -2.74 -12.77
CA TYR A 39 -12.30 -2.67 -11.36
C TYR A 39 -12.41 -4.02 -10.65
N GLY A 40 -13.49 -4.78 -10.90
CA GLY A 40 -13.69 -6.12 -10.34
C GLY A 40 -12.58 -7.09 -10.74
N THR A 41 -12.20 -7.11 -12.02
CA THR A 41 -11.10 -7.96 -12.51
C THR A 41 -9.74 -7.58 -11.90
N THR A 42 -9.49 -6.29 -11.69
CA THR A 42 -8.25 -5.81 -11.08
C THR A 42 -8.13 -6.20 -9.60
N ALA A 43 -9.23 -6.11 -8.84
CA ALA A 43 -9.30 -6.55 -7.45
C ALA A 43 -9.27 -8.09 -7.32
N GLN A 44 -9.88 -8.81 -8.25
CA GLN A 44 -9.86 -10.27 -8.29
C GLN A 44 -8.42 -10.79 -8.45
N ARG A 45 -7.64 -10.22 -9.37
CA ARG A 45 -6.23 -10.58 -9.51
C ARG A 45 -5.42 -10.32 -8.23
N GLY A 46 -5.73 -9.24 -7.50
CA GLY A 46 -5.15 -9.00 -6.18
C GLY A 46 -5.52 -10.09 -5.17
N THR A 47 -6.78 -10.53 -5.17
CA THR A 47 -7.26 -11.67 -4.37
C THR A 47 -6.50 -12.95 -4.74
N ASP A 48 -6.28 -13.21 -6.03
CA ASP A 48 -5.57 -14.39 -6.50
C ASP A 48 -4.10 -14.39 -6.05
N ILE A 49 -3.45 -13.23 -5.97
CA ILE A 49 -2.09 -13.09 -5.40
C ILE A 49 -2.08 -13.41 -3.90
N ILE A 50 -3.04 -12.89 -3.12
CA ILE A 50 -3.13 -13.20 -1.69
C ILE A 50 -3.42 -14.69 -1.47
N ARG A 51 -4.33 -15.28 -2.27
CA ARG A 51 -4.61 -16.72 -2.25
C ARG A 51 -3.37 -17.53 -2.58
N LYS A 52 -2.59 -17.13 -3.59
CA LYS A 52 -1.33 -17.78 -3.95
C LYS A 52 -0.33 -17.76 -2.80
N ILE A 53 -0.16 -16.60 -2.14
CA ILE A 53 0.71 -16.48 -0.96
C ILE A 53 0.24 -17.39 0.17
N ARG A 54 -1.07 -17.46 0.43
CA ARG A 54 -1.65 -18.35 1.45
C ARG A 54 -1.38 -19.82 1.15
N ASN A 55 -1.59 -20.24 -0.10
CA ASN A 55 -1.44 -21.63 -0.54
C ASN A 55 0.03 -22.09 -0.59
N GLU A 56 0.92 -21.26 -1.11
CA GLU A 56 2.35 -21.59 -1.22
C GLU A 56 3.13 -21.28 0.05
N THR A 57 2.53 -20.50 0.95
CA THR A 57 3.14 -19.89 2.15
C THR A 57 4.28 -18.93 1.81
N LEU A 58 4.60 -18.04 2.75
CA LEU A 58 5.75 -17.13 2.68
C LEU A 58 7.10 -17.86 2.60
N ARG A 59 7.16 -19.15 2.96
CA ARG A 59 8.38 -19.97 2.85
C ARG A 59 8.81 -20.19 1.40
N ALA A 60 7.88 -20.15 0.44
CA ALA A 60 8.22 -20.18 -0.99
C ALA A 60 8.96 -18.91 -1.47
N TYR A 61 8.84 -17.81 -0.73
CA TYR A 61 9.33 -16.49 -1.14
C TYR A 61 10.50 -16.00 -0.30
N TRP A 62 10.53 -16.37 0.98
CA TRP A 62 11.51 -15.93 1.94
C TRP A 62 12.20 -17.11 2.59
N LYS A 63 13.52 -17.07 2.60
CA LYS A 63 14.29 -18.00 3.41
C LYS A 63 14.24 -17.60 4.90
N PRO A 64 14.35 -18.57 5.84
CA PRO A 64 14.20 -18.31 7.27
C PRO A 64 15.39 -17.55 7.89
N GLU A 65 16.53 -17.47 7.21
CA GLU A 65 17.71 -16.76 7.71
C GLU A 65 17.42 -15.27 7.92
N PRO A 66 18.07 -14.64 8.91
CA PRO A 66 17.98 -13.21 9.09
C PRO A 66 18.45 -12.46 7.85
N VAL A 67 17.65 -11.49 7.42
CA VAL A 67 17.96 -10.56 6.33
C VAL A 67 17.83 -9.14 6.87
N THR A 68 18.85 -8.32 6.60
CA THR A 68 18.85 -6.89 6.88
C THR A 68 18.98 -6.12 5.57
N THR A 69 18.06 -5.21 5.33
CA THR A 69 18.08 -4.29 4.20
C THR A 69 18.24 -2.87 4.73
N ALA A 70 19.21 -2.15 4.18
CA ALA A 70 19.53 -0.79 4.55
C ALA A 70 19.24 0.15 3.38
N TYR A 71 18.55 1.25 3.64
CA TYR A 71 18.25 2.29 2.68
C TYR A 71 18.84 3.62 3.13
N LEU A 72 19.56 4.27 2.22
CA LEU A 72 19.86 5.70 2.33
C LEU A 72 18.72 6.48 1.70
N ILE A 73 18.14 7.42 2.44
CA ILE A 73 17.05 8.26 1.97
C ILE A 73 17.64 9.57 1.49
N THR A 74 17.35 9.96 0.25
CA THR A 74 17.83 11.22 -0.35
C THR A 74 16.69 12.01 -0.98
N ASN A 75 16.86 13.32 -1.10
CA ASN A 75 15.96 14.19 -1.86
C ASN A 75 16.35 14.25 -3.35
N ARG A 76 15.58 15.00 -4.16
CA ARG A 76 15.84 15.16 -5.62
C ARG A 76 17.24 15.69 -5.95
N LYS A 77 17.86 16.45 -5.03
CA LYS A 77 19.21 17.01 -5.19
C LYS A 77 20.31 16.03 -4.74
N GLY A 78 19.95 14.79 -4.40
CA GLY A 78 20.88 13.78 -3.88
C GLY A 78 21.37 14.05 -2.45
N ARG A 79 20.85 15.07 -1.77
CA ARG A 79 21.20 15.34 -0.37
C ARG A 79 20.55 14.32 0.52
N SER A 80 21.28 13.88 1.55
CA SER A 80 20.78 12.98 2.57
C SER A 80 19.55 13.59 3.24
N ALA A 81 18.48 12.80 3.35
CA ALA A 81 17.23 13.15 4.01
C ALA A 81 16.90 12.18 5.15
N GLY A 82 17.72 11.15 5.36
CA GLY A 82 17.50 10.14 6.39
C GLY A 82 18.05 8.77 6.04
N TRP A 83 17.62 7.77 6.82
CA TRP A 83 17.96 6.37 6.60
C TRP A 83 16.82 5.45 7.06
N GLU A 84 16.80 4.23 6.54
CA GLU A 84 15.90 3.17 6.98
C GLU A 84 16.67 1.84 7.05
N ILE A 85 16.42 1.06 8.10
CA ILE A 85 16.91 -0.31 8.26
C ILE A 85 15.72 -1.20 8.53
N SER A 86 15.50 -2.15 7.62
CA SER A 86 14.48 -3.18 7.78
C SER A 86 15.14 -4.54 8.02
N THR A 87 14.69 -5.25 9.04
CA THR A 87 15.12 -6.62 9.33
C THR A 87 13.96 -7.59 9.17
N ARG A 88 14.29 -8.82 8.80
CA ARG A 88 13.36 -9.96 8.76
C ARG A 88 14.09 -11.21 9.20
N LYS A 89 13.43 -12.07 9.98
CA LYS A 89 13.87 -13.44 10.25
C LYS A 89 12.69 -14.41 10.26
N GLY A 90 12.97 -15.68 10.01
CA GLY A 90 12.00 -16.76 10.22
C GLY A 90 11.71 -16.98 11.71
N THR A 91 10.53 -17.49 12.00
CA THR A 91 10.10 -17.96 13.32
C THR A 91 9.52 -19.38 13.18
N PRO A 92 9.27 -20.12 14.27
CA PRO A 92 8.63 -21.43 14.18
C PRO A 92 7.30 -21.40 13.41
N TYR A 93 6.54 -20.31 13.52
CA TYR A 93 5.19 -20.18 12.97
C TYR A 93 5.10 -19.29 11.72
N GLY A 94 6.18 -18.63 11.31
CA GLY A 94 6.15 -17.67 10.19
C GLY A 94 7.40 -16.79 10.13
N TYR A 95 7.18 -15.48 10.09
CA TYR A 95 8.24 -14.48 9.97
C TYR A 95 7.98 -13.32 10.91
N ALA A 96 9.05 -12.68 11.34
CA ALA A 96 9.01 -11.45 12.10
C ALA A 96 10.02 -10.46 11.53
N GLY A 97 9.73 -9.18 11.65
CA GLY A 97 10.62 -8.13 11.21
C GLY A 97 10.42 -6.83 11.96
N SER A 98 11.33 -5.90 11.74
CA SER A 98 11.25 -4.56 12.26
C SER A 98 11.82 -3.57 11.25
N THR A 99 11.24 -2.40 11.17
CA THR A 99 11.77 -1.28 10.38
C THR A 99 12.06 -0.12 11.31
N TRP A 100 13.31 0.33 11.30
CA TRP A 100 13.76 1.55 11.93
C TRP A 100 13.94 2.59 10.83
N SER A 101 13.33 3.76 10.97
CA SER A 101 13.52 4.84 9.99
C SER A 101 13.73 6.17 10.68
N ARG A 102 14.73 6.91 10.22
CA ARG A 102 15.01 8.28 10.65
C ARG A 102 14.79 9.19 9.46
N GLY A 103 13.79 10.06 9.56
CA GLY A 103 13.62 11.21 8.66
C GLY A 103 14.36 12.44 9.20
N ALA A 104 14.01 13.62 8.70
CA ALA A 104 14.56 14.89 9.19
C ALA A 104 14.31 15.06 10.70
N ASP A 105 13.06 14.87 11.13
CA ASP A 105 12.65 15.25 12.50
C ASP A 105 12.29 14.04 13.38
N ALA A 106 11.91 12.90 12.80
CA ALA A 106 11.33 11.80 13.55
C ALA A 106 12.10 10.48 13.38
N LEU A 107 12.19 9.73 14.48
CA LEU A 107 12.65 8.33 14.49
C LEU A 107 11.43 7.43 14.70
N TYR A 108 11.16 6.53 13.75
CA TYR A 108 10.07 5.56 13.82
C TYR A 108 10.60 4.15 14.02
N LEU A 109 9.81 3.37 14.75
CA LEU A 109 9.97 1.94 14.87
C LEU A 109 8.66 1.25 14.51
N GLU A 110 8.74 0.38 13.52
CA GLU A 110 7.70 -0.56 13.16
C GLU A 110 8.17 -1.98 13.47
N LYS A 111 7.28 -2.80 14.00
CA LYS A 111 7.49 -4.23 14.20
C LYS A 111 6.33 -4.97 13.59
N TRP A 112 6.62 -6.11 12.99
CA TRP A 112 5.59 -6.97 12.45
C TRP A 112 5.92 -8.43 12.65
N GLN A 113 4.87 -9.23 12.73
CA GLN A 113 4.90 -10.68 12.74
C GLN A 113 3.80 -11.17 11.84
N VAL A 114 4.10 -12.17 11.03
CA VAL A 114 3.14 -12.75 10.09
C VAL A 114 3.30 -14.26 10.10
N ARG A 115 2.18 -14.98 10.18
CA ARG A 115 2.17 -16.44 10.06
C ARG A 115 2.67 -16.85 8.67
N ALA A 116 3.23 -18.05 8.54
CA ALA A 116 3.77 -18.51 7.27
C ALA A 116 2.75 -18.46 6.12
N ASP A 117 1.46 -18.70 6.39
CA ASP A 117 0.38 -18.62 5.39
C ASP A 117 -0.21 -17.20 5.23
N ALA A 118 0.31 -16.18 5.93
CA ALA A 118 -0.24 -14.83 5.97
C ALA A 118 -1.72 -14.71 6.41
N SER A 119 -2.29 -15.75 7.05
CA SER A 119 -3.66 -15.73 7.60
C SER A 119 -3.78 -14.97 8.91
N ARG A 120 -2.64 -14.78 9.60
CA ARG A 120 -2.53 -14.02 10.85
C ARG A 120 -1.34 -13.09 10.79
N SER A 121 -1.51 -11.87 11.28
CA SER A 121 -0.44 -10.91 11.45
C SER A 121 -0.64 -10.05 12.68
N LYS A 122 0.46 -9.49 13.16
CA LYS A 122 0.50 -8.46 14.17
C LYS A 122 1.49 -7.41 13.73
N TYR A 123 1.07 -6.15 13.73
CA TYR A 123 1.87 -4.99 13.41
C TYR A 123 1.78 -3.98 14.54
N GLU A 124 2.90 -3.38 14.87
CA GLU A 124 3.02 -2.32 15.86
C GLU A 124 3.88 -1.20 15.29
N ALA A 125 3.43 0.04 15.38
CA ALA A 125 4.26 1.20 15.06
C ALA A 125 4.17 2.28 16.12
N ARG A 126 5.30 2.96 16.33
CA ARG A 126 5.44 4.07 17.26
C ARG A 126 6.54 5.02 16.80
N ALA A 127 6.39 6.29 17.12
CA ALA A 127 7.53 7.20 17.11
C ALA A 127 8.35 7.01 18.40
N LEU A 128 9.67 7.11 18.27
CA LEU A 128 10.62 7.01 19.37
C LEU A 128 11.16 8.39 19.78
N LEU A 129 11.11 9.37 18.89
CA LEU A 129 11.60 10.73 19.14
C LEU A 129 10.80 11.72 18.27
N ASP A 130 10.41 12.84 18.89
CA ASP A 130 9.90 14.06 18.26
C ASP A 130 8.78 13.87 17.22
N ALA A 131 7.76 13.08 17.56
CA ALA A 131 6.53 13.07 16.79
C ALA A 131 5.29 12.91 17.68
N ASP A 132 4.25 13.72 17.39
CA ASP A 132 2.87 13.51 17.83
C ASP A 132 2.27 12.29 17.12
N TYR A 133 2.85 11.12 17.37
CA TYR A 133 2.45 9.88 16.74
C TYR A 133 1.95 8.89 17.80
N SER A 134 0.64 8.74 17.88
CA SER A 134 0.02 7.75 18.76
C SER A 134 0.44 6.34 18.34
N PRO A 135 0.92 5.50 19.28
CA PRO A 135 1.23 4.11 18.97
C PRO A 135 0.04 3.41 18.31
N ILE A 136 0.30 2.62 17.28
CA ILE A 136 -0.74 1.87 16.57
C ILE A 136 -0.43 0.38 16.64
N THR A 137 -1.46 -0.43 16.81
CA THR A 137 -1.41 -1.88 16.66
C THR A 137 -2.46 -2.32 15.65
N ILE A 138 -2.06 -3.13 14.67
CA ILE A 138 -2.95 -3.76 13.68
C ILE A 138 -2.79 -5.27 13.82
N ASN A 139 -3.88 -5.96 14.09
CA ASN A 139 -3.91 -7.42 14.19
C ASN A 139 -4.84 -7.98 13.12
N LEU A 140 -4.37 -9.01 12.40
CA LEU A 140 -5.19 -9.86 11.55
C LEU A 140 -5.29 -11.23 12.20
N ALA A 141 -6.52 -11.70 12.42
CA ALA A 141 -6.79 -13.06 12.86
C ALA A 141 -8.01 -13.60 12.09
N GLU A 142 -7.83 -14.67 11.31
CA GLU A 142 -8.92 -15.41 10.65
C GLU A 142 -9.84 -14.49 9.83
N ASP A 143 -9.22 -13.64 9.01
CA ASP A 143 -9.87 -12.64 8.17
C ASP A 143 -10.59 -11.51 8.93
N GLN A 144 -10.40 -11.37 10.24
CA GLN A 144 -10.80 -10.17 10.99
C GLN A 144 -9.60 -9.27 11.26
N VAL A 145 -9.71 -7.99 10.93
CA VAL A 145 -8.71 -6.97 11.29
C VAL A 145 -9.19 -6.17 12.49
N THR A 146 -8.32 -6.02 13.47
CA THR A 146 -8.50 -5.13 14.63
C THR A 146 -7.40 -4.09 14.64
N VAL A 147 -7.77 -2.82 14.77
CA VAL A 147 -6.86 -1.67 14.85
C VAL A 147 -7.04 -0.98 16.19
N GLN A 148 -5.94 -0.70 16.86
CA GLN A 148 -5.89 0.10 18.08
C GLN A 148 -4.93 1.26 17.89
N ILE A 149 -5.38 2.49 18.17
CA ILE A 149 -4.55 3.71 18.16
C ILE A 149 -4.50 4.27 19.58
N GLY A 150 -3.30 4.48 20.13
CA GLY A 150 -3.07 4.97 21.50
C GLY A 150 -2.81 3.86 22.52
N GLY A 151 -2.78 4.23 23.80
CA GLY A 151 -2.55 3.30 24.91
C GLY A 151 -3.69 2.30 25.14
N GLN A 152 -3.44 1.23 25.90
CA GLN A 152 -4.45 0.17 26.15
C GLN A 152 -5.75 0.63 26.82
N ARG A 153 -5.72 1.70 27.63
CA ARG A 153 -6.90 2.19 28.37
C ARG A 153 -7.62 3.36 27.72
N THR A 154 -6.93 4.11 26.87
CA THR A 154 -7.41 5.37 26.30
C THR A 154 -7.41 5.36 24.77
N GLY A 155 -7.04 4.24 24.17
CA GLY A 155 -6.91 4.09 22.74
C GLY A 155 -8.26 3.90 22.04
N ILE A 156 -8.31 4.31 20.78
CA ILE A 156 -9.44 4.07 19.90
C ILE A 156 -9.27 2.66 19.33
N LEU A 157 -10.31 1.83 19.47
CA LEU A 157 -10.36 0.48 18.94
C LEU A 157 -11.40 0.40 17.81
N ALA A 158 -11.05 -0.24 16.70
CA ALA A 158 -11.98 -0.57 15.63
C ALA A 158 -11.69 -1.96 15.08
N SER A 159 -12.73 -2.64 14.60
CA SER A 159 -12.61 -3.96 13.95
C SER A 159 -13.42 -4.00 12.67
N ALA A 160 -12.94 -4.77 11.68
CA ALA A 160 -13.67 -5.01 10.43
C ALA A 160 -13.25 -6.35 9.80
N GLN A 161 -14.11 -6.88 8.94
CA GLN A 161 -13.73 -7.99 8.08
C GLN A 161 -12.64 -7.55 7.10
N ALA A 162 -11.57 -8.32 7.00
CA ALA A 162 -10.51 -8.14 6.02
C ALA A 162 -11.07 -8.38 4.62
N PRO A 163 -10.91 -7.43 3.68
CA PRO A 163 -11.14 -7.71 2.26
C PRO A 163 -10.26 -8.87 1.77
N SER A 164 -10.75 -9.67 0.82
CA SER A 164 -10.02 -10.83 0.28
C SER A 164 -8.68 -10.48 -0.39
N ASN A 165 -8.51 -9.23 -0.80
CA ASN A 165 -7.27 -8.67 -1.35
C ASN A 165 -6.52 -7.76 -0.35
N TYR A 166 -6.76 -7.91 0.95
CA TYR A 166 -6.00 -7.21 1.98
C TYR A 166 -4.55 -7.74 2.05
N ILE A 167 -3.58 -6.83 2.09
CA ILE A 167 -2.16 -7.14 2.28
C ILE A 167 -1.83 -6.87 3.75
N PRO A 168 -1.50 -7.92 4.55
CA PRO A 168 -0.98 -7.73 5.89
C PRO A 168 0.39 -7.03 5.86
N GLU A 169 0.68 -6.27 6.90
CA GLU A 169 1.97 -5.60 7.05
C GLU A 169 3.11 -6.63 7.07
N GLY A 170 4.27 -6.26 6.51
CA GLY A 170 5.39 -7.16 6.27
C GLY A 170 5.31 -7.92 4.94
N VAL A 171 4.13 -8.24 4.41
CA VAL A 171 3.98 -9.06 3.18
C VAL A 171 4.19 -8.24 1.89
N LEU A 172 4.19 -6.91 1.98
CA LEU A 172 4.26 -5.99 0.83
C LEU A 172 5.39 -6.32 -0.15
N ALA A 173 6.59 -6.65 0.34
CA ALA A 173 7.73 -6.95 -0.53
C ALA A 173 7.48 -8.19 -1.42
N VAL A 174 6.78 -9.21 -0.90
CA VAL A 174 6.37 -10.39 -1.69
C VAL A 174 5.33 -10.00 -2.73
N VAL A 175 4.34 -9.19 -2.34
CA VAL A 175 3.30 -8.72 -3.25
C VAL A 175 3.89 -7.91 -4.40
N VAL A 176 4.82 -6.99 -4.11
CA VAL A 176 5.53 -6.20 -5.14
C VAL A 176 6.31 -7.12 -6.09
N ARG A 177 7.04 -8.12 -5.55
CA ARG A 177 7.78 -9.09 -6.38
C ARG A 177 6.86 -9.90 -7.28
N LEU A 178 5.71 -10.34 -6.76
CA LEU A 178 4.71 -11.08 -7.53
C LEU A 178 4.03 -10.20 -8.58
N ALA A 179 3.70 -8.95 -8.21
CA ALA A 179 3.12 -7.98 -9.11
C ALA A 179 4.02 -7.69 -10.31
N ALA A 180 5.33 -7.57 -10.09
CA ALA A 180 6.31 -7.31 -11.14
C ALA A 180 6.45 -8.43 -12.18
N ARG A 181 6.04 -9.66 -11.83
CA ARG A 181 6.05 -10.83 -12.73
C ARG A 181 4.77 -10.96 -13.54
N LEU A 182 3.77 -10.16 -13.22
CA LEU A 182 2.53 -10.10 -13.97
C LEU A 182 2.63 -8.93 -14.95
N ASP A 183 2.09 -9.06 -16.16
CA ASP A 183 2.02 -7.97 -17.13
C ASP A 183 0.69 -7.21 -17.05
N ARG A 184 0.11 -7.16 -15.83
CA ARG A 184 -1.26 -6.68 -15.61
C ARG A 184 -1.36 -5.90 -14.31
N LYS A 185 -2.24 -4.90 -14.33
CA LYS A 185 -2.62 -4.10 -13.17
C LYS A 185 -3.35 -4.94 -12.11
N LEU A 186 -3.07 -4.63 -10.85
CA LEU A 186 -3.61 -5.29 -9.65
C LEU A 186 -4.14 -4.25 -8.66
N ALA A 187 -5.12 -4.62 -7.85
CA ALA A 187 -5.63 -3.78 -6.78
C ALA A 187 -5.75 -4.56 -5.47
N PHE A 188 -5.35 -3.92 -4.39
CA PHE A 188 -5.27 -4.44 -3.04
C PHE A 188 -5.90 -3.48 -2.05
N LYS A 189 -6.08 -3.97 -0.82
CA LYS A 189 -6.45 -3.17 0.34
C LYS A 189 -5.31 -3.18 1.35
N MET A 190 -5.02 -2.03 1.93
CA MET A 190 -4.01 -1.87 2.98
C MET A 190 -4.52 -0.91 4.04
N ILE A 191 -3.99 -1.04 5.25
CA ILE A 191 -4.20 -0.06 6.31
C ILE A 191 -2.92 0.75 6.41
N PHE A 192 -3.07 2.07 6.51
CA PHE A 192 -1.95 2.98 6.73
C PHE A 192 -2.09 3.62 8.10
N ASN A 193 -0.98 3.63 8.81
CA ASN A 193 -0.70 4.29 10.07
C ASN A 193 -1.47 5.59 10.31
N GLU A 194 -1.39 6.53 9.38
CA GLU A 194 -1.93 7.90 9.55
C GLU A 194 -3.46 7.96 9.45
N ASN A 195 -4.09 6.92 8.90
CA ASN A 195 -5.52 6.92 8.58
C ASN A 195 -6.21 5.62 9.00
N ALA A 196 -5.63 4.84 9.91
CA ALA A 196 -6.07 3.47 10.15
C ALA A 196 -7.50 3.35 10.70
N ILE A 197 -7.97 4.38 11.42
CA ILE A 197 -9.35 4.51 11.91
C ILE A 197 -9.93 5.85 11.45
N ARG A 198 -11.11 5.84 10.83
CA ARG A 198 -11.87 7.04 10.46
C ARG A 198 -13.33 6.88 10.84
N GLY A 199 -13.88 7.81 11.64
CA GLY A 199 -15.26 7.73 12.11
C GLY A 199 -15.56 6.45 12.90
N GLY A 200 -14.60 5.97 13.70
CA GLY A 200 -14.72 4.73 14.49
C GLY A 200 -14.65 3.44 13.69
N ARG A 201 -14.26 3.49 12.40
CA ARG A 201 -14.18 2.31 11.53
C ARG A 201 -12.77 2.11 11.00
N VAL A 202 -12.37 0.84 10.82
CA VAL A 202 -11.12 0.48 10.15
C VAL A 202 -11.16 0.98 8.72
N GLN A 203 -10.12 1.71 8.32
CA GLN A 203 -10.03 2.31 6.99
C GLN A 203 -9.10 1.51 6.09
N PHE A 204 -9.69 0.78 5.15
CA PHE A 204 -8.94 0.09 4.10
C PHE A 204 -8.72 1.00 2.89
N ILE A 205 -7.48 1.41 2.68
CA ILE A 205 -7.07 2.22 1.53
C ILE A 205 -6.82 1.31 0.33
N SER A 206 -7.39 1.69 -0.81
CA SER A 206 -7.13 1.02 -2.09
C SER A 206 -5.71 1.31 -2.55
N VAL A 207 -4.97 0.26 -2.83
CA VAL A 207 -3.63 0.33 -3.41
C VAL A 207 -3.67 -0.34 -4.77
N THR A 208 -3.21 0.36 -5.80
CA THR A 208 -3.10 -0.17 -7.15
C THR A 208 -1.64 -0.40 -7.49
N MET A 209 -1.30 -1.56 -8.03
CA MET A 209 0.05 -1.87 -8.51
C MET A 209 0.02 -2.10 -10.02
N THR A 210 0.85 -1.35 -10.73
CA THR A 210 1.03 -1.45 -12.18
C THR A 210 2.47 -1.86 -12.47
N PRO A 211 2.71 -3.07 -12.99
CA PRO A 211 4.04 -3.50 -13.41
C PRO A 211 4.51 -2.68 -14.62
N GLN A 212 5.79 -2.31 -14.64
CA GLN A 212 6.40 -1.51 -15.70
C GLN A 212 7.81 -2.01 -16.06
N PRO A 213 8.15 -2.10 -17.35
CA PRO A 213 9.52 -2.40 -17.78
C PRO A 213 10.50 -1.23 -17.51
N PRO A 214 11.77 -1.51 -17.18
CA PRO A 214 12.30 -2.80 -16.76
C PRO A 214 12.03 -3.07 -15.27
N ALA A 215 11.53 -4.27 -14.95
CA ALA A 215 11.41 -4.84 -13.59
C ALA A 215 11.01 -3.85 -12.48
N SER A 216 9.94 -3.07 -12.71
CA SER A 216 9.46 -2.09 -11.75
C SER A 216 7.96 -2.22 -11.50
N VAL A 217 7.51 -1.69 -10.37
CA VAL A 217 6.09 -1.64 -10.00
C VAL A 217 5.77 -0.23 -9.55
N VAL A 218 4.83 0.40 -10.24
CA VAL A 218 4.24 1.67 -9.83
C VAL A 218 3.06 1.37 -8.93
N MET A 219 3.14 1.82 -7.68
CA MET A 219 2.12 1.66 -6.66
C MET A 219 1.44 3.01 -6.42
N HIS A 220 0.13 3.07 -6.66
CA HIS A 220 -0.71 4.22 -6.32
C HIS A 220 -1.48 3.94 -5.03
N LEU A 221 -1.40 4.87 -4.08
CA LEU A 221 -2.08 4.81 -2.78
C LEU A 221 -2.72 6.18 -2.50
N GLY A 222 -4.04 6.28 -2.70
CA GLY A 222 -4.72 7.58 -2.69
C GLY A 222 -4.09 8.55 -3.72
N GLN A 223 -3.60 9.70 -3.25
CA GLN A 223 -2.90 10.69 -4.08
C GLN A 223 -1.38 10.46 -4.18
N HIS A 224 -0.84 9.50 -3.43
CA HIS A 224 0.59 9.23 -3.42
C HIS A 224 0.95 8.14 -4.43
N THR A 225 2.13 8.28 -5.02
CA THR A 225 2.72 7.27 -5.91
C THR A 225 4.07 6.86 -5.35
N LYS A 226 4.33 5.55 -5.31
CA LYS A 226 5.64 4.95 -5.05
C LYS A 226 6.06 4.12 -6.26
N ILE A 227 7.32 4.18 -6.65
CA ILE A 227 7.89 3.34 -7.71
C ILE A 227 8.92 2.41 -7.08
N TYR A 228 8.65 1.11 -7.12
CA TYR A 228 9.56 0.07 -6.67
C TYR A 228 10.37 -0.41 -7.86
N ARG A 229 11.71 -0.36 -7.78
CA ARG A 229 12.60 -0.99 -8.76
C ARG A 229 13.22 -2.23 -8.17
N LEU A 230 13.23 -3.30 -8.96
CA LEU A 230 13.66 -4.62 -8.55
C LEU A 230 14.95 -5.02 -9.28
N ASP A 231 15.78 -5.83 -8.63
CA ASP A 231 16.87 -6.53 -9.30
C ASP A 231 16.39 -7.79 -10.03
N ALA A 232 17.31 -8.50 -10.70
CA ALA A 232 17.03 -9.74 -11.43
C ALA A 232 16.46 -10.85 -10.53
N GLN A 233 16.71 -10.82 -9.23
CA GLN A 233 16.17 -11.78 -8.25
C GLN A 233 14.78 -11.37 -7.73
N GLY A 234 14.31 -10.16 -8.08
CA GLY A 234 13.05 -9.58 -7.63
C GLY A 234 13.14 -8.93 -6.26
N ARG A 235 14.32 -8.49 -5.82
CA ARG A 235 14.52 -7.75 -4.56
C ARG A 235 14.39 -6.24 -4.83
N ILE A 236 13.76 -5.52 -3.90
CA ILE A 236 13.60 -4.06 -3.99
C ILE A 236 14.95 -3.40 -3.76
N VAL A 237 15.52 -2.81 -4.81
CA VAL A 237 16.80 -2.10 -4.75
C VAL A 237 16.62 -0.59 -4.61
N ARG A 238 15.47 -0.06 -5.03
CA ARG A 238 15.18 1.38 -4.98
C ARG A 238 13.68 1.64 -4.87
N ILE A 239 13.31 2.63 -4.07
CA ILE A 239 11.93 3.12 -3.93
C ILE A 239 11.94 4.62 -4.20
N GLU A 240 11.08 5.08 -5.12
CA GLU A 240 10.97 6.50 -5.45
C GLU A 240 9.58 7.01 -5.05
N HIS A 241 9.53 8.22 -4.52
CA HIS A 241 8.30 8.93 -4.18
C HIS A 241 8.23 10.17 -5.07
N PRO A 242 7.75 10.08 -6.33
CA PRO A 242 7.81 11.19 -7.27
C PRO A 242 7.20 12.48 -6.74
N GLY A 243 6.09 12.40 -6.01
CA GLY A 243 5.39 13.56 -5.43
C GLY A 243 6.25 14.40 -4.47
N THR A 244 7.06 13.75 -3.63
CA THR A 244 7.95 14.44 -2.68
C THR A 244 9.39 14.54 -3.17
N GLY A 245 9.74 13.76 -4.19
CA GLY A 245 11.09 13.65 -4.69
C GLY A 245 12.05 12.91 -3.77
N ILE A 246 11.54 12.15 -2.81
CA ILE A 246 12.32 11.30 -1.93
C ILE A 246 12.65 9.98 -2.63
N VAL A 247 13.88 9.52 -2.46
CA VAL A 247 14.39 8.27 -3.01
C VAL A 247 15.05 7.46 -1.90
N TYR A 248 14.66 6.19 -1.78
CA TYR A 248 15.28 5.18 -0.94
C TYR A 248 16.19 4.35 -1.84
N ARG A 249 17.49 4.37 -1.57
CA ARG A 249 18.47 3.55 -2.31
C ARG A 249 19.04 2.51 -1.38
N THR A 250 19.00 1.24 -1.80
CA THR A 250 19.63 0.17 -1.03
C THR A 250 21.14 0.41 -0.96
N VAL A 251 21.68 0.35 0.25
CA VAL A 251 23.11 0.52 0.56
C VAL A 251 23.54 -0.58 1.53
N SER A 252 24.84 -0.72 1.75
CA SER A 252 25.31 -1.63 2.81
C SER A 252 25.04 -1.05 4.20
N VAL A 253 24.87 -1.91 5.20
CA VAL A 253 24.77 -1.49 6.62
C VAL A 253 26.04 -0.74 7.04
N LYS A 254 27.21 -1.16 6.54
CA LYS A 254 28.49 -0.48 6.77
C LYS A 254 28.46 0.97 6.27
N GLU A 255 28.00 1.19 5.04
CA GLU A 255 27.86 2.55 4.47
C GLU A 255 26.91 3.41 5.29
N LEU A 256 25.79 2.86 5.78
CA LEU A 256 24.90 3.60 6.68
C LEU A 256 25.58 3.97 7.99
N ILE A 257 26.29 3.05 8.64
CA ILE A 257 26.98 3.31 9.91
C ILE A 257 28.09 4.37 9.75
N GLU A 258 28.82 4.35 8.63
CA GLU A 258 29.84 5.36 8.33
C GLU A 258 29.24 6.76 8.19
N ARG A 259 28.04 6.87 7.63
CA ARG A 259 27.31 8.15 7.48
C ARG A 259 26.56 8.56 8.76
N PHE A 260 26.10 7.58 9.54
CA PHE A 260 25.22 7.75 10.70
C PHE A 260 25.70 6.83 11.84
N PRO A 261 26.74 7.24 12.59
CA PRO A 261 27.36 6.39 13.62
C PRO A 261 26.41 5.95 14.73
N GLU A 262 25.33 6.71 14.98
CA GLU A 262 24.29 6.38 15.98
C GLU A 262 23.59 5.04 15.71
N ILE A 263 23.54 4.61 14.44
CA ILE A 263 22.96 3.32 14.02
C ILE A 263 23.64 2.15 14.75
N ARG A 264 24.94 2.24 15.04
CA ARG A 264 25.67 1.18 15.73
C ARG A 264 25.05 0.86 17.09
N ARG A 265 24.61 1.89 17.83
CA ARG A 265 23.96 1.71 19.14
C ARG A 265 22.58 1.09 19.00
N LEU A 266 21.82 1.51 17.99
CA LEU A 266 20.49 0.96 17.72
C LEU A 266 20.54 -0.53 17.38
N LEU A 267 21.50 -0.94 16.55
CA LEU A 267 21.67 -2.36 16.19
C LEU A 267 22.14 -3.21 17.36
N ALA A 268 23.01 -2.68 18.24
CA ALA A 268 23.50 -3.39 19.41
C ALA A 268 22.41 -3.64 20.47
N GLY A 269 21.43 -2.74 20.61
CA GLY A 269 20.30 -2.92 21.53
C GLY A 269 19.17 -3.81 20.99
N SER A 270 19.33 -4.36 19.77
CA SER A 270 18.30 -5.14 19.07
C SER A 270 18.57 -6.65 19.04
N THR A 271 19.76 -7.08 19.48
CA THR A 271 20.17 -8.49 19.62
C THR A 271 19.84 -9.02 21.00
#